data_AF-A0A661NCF5-F1
#
_entry.id   AF-A0A661NCF5-F1
#
_cell.length_a   1.000
_cell.length_b   1.000
_cell.length_c   1.000
_cell.angle_alpha   90.00
_cell.angle_beta   90.00
_cell.angle_gamma   90.00
#
_symmetry.space_group_name_H-M   'P 1'
#
loop_
_entity.id
_entity.type
_entity.pdbx_description
1 polymer ?
#
loop_
_entity_poly.entity_id
_entity_poly.type
_entity_poly.pdbx_seq_one_letter_code
_entity_poly.pdbx_strand_id
1 'polypeptide(L)'
;TLIRLMSEPPSEIPEEAKQSLEREDAKRSVLVSKMGSLAYLGMLAHLPLLLWMGVTNWTWLLLGGGVAAIAAVLCTVGGRLATPSRVLQHFIWVSGAFSIGALSLMFGPFVLVPGMVIIQVISLAFISQPIERILYLCLSCGAIIVPWLLQFLGWIPAPYDFSDGTLRIIPNLTHFKPTPTLAFLLFTSVAQIVLGALLVARVRRALDLAQQRIHVRAWHLKNLMPEDALVEVPESSTQPAAS
;
A
#
# COMPACT_ATOMS: atom_id res chain seq x y z
N THR A 1 -43.90 1.80 -9.01
CA THR A 1 -42.86 0.77 -9.28
C THR A 1 -41.57 1.11 -8.55
N LEU A 2 -41.63 1.24 -7.21
CA LEU A 2 -40.49 1.60 -6.36
C LEU A 2 -39.51 0.42 -6.19
N ILE A 3 -40.06 -0.81 -6.16
CA ILE A 3 -39.30 -2.07 -6.11
C ILE A 3 -38.41 -2.24 -7.34
N ARG A 4 -38.88 -1.88 -8.54
CA ARG A 4 -38.08 -1.96 -9.78
C ARG A 4 -36.93 -0.93 -9.80
N LEU A 5 -37.15 0.24 -9.22
CA LEU A 5 -36.15 1.29 -9.02
C LEU A 5 -35.07 0.92 -7.99
N MET A 6 -35.34 0.00 -7.05
CA MET A 6 -34.34 -0.51 -6.11
C MET A 6 -33.64 -1.80 -6.56
N SER A 7 -34.18 -2.50 -7.56
CA SER A 7 -33.69 -3.82 -8.01
C SER A 7 -32.72 -3.74 -9.19
N GLU A 8 -32.82 -2.70 -10.02
CA GLU A 8 -31.88 -2.43 -11.09
C GLU A 8 -30.88 -1.36 -10.61
N PRO A 9 -29.60 -1.69 -10.34
CA PRO A 9 -28.62 -0.67 -10.05
C PRO A 9 -28.58 0.28 -11.26
N PRO A 10 -28.83 1.59 -11.08
CA PRO A 10 -28.91 2.52 -12.20
C PRO A 10 -27.57 2.53 -12.92
N SER A 11 -27.60 2.37 -14.25
CA SER A 11 -26.41 2.31 -15.10
C SER A 11 -25.58 3.59 -15.05
N GLU A 12 -26.19 4.69 -14.60
CA GLU A 12 -25.54 5.97 -14.35
C GLU A 12 -25.72 6.37 -12.88
N ILE A 13 -24.59 6.59 -12.20
CA ILE A 13 -24.58 7.05 -10.81
C ILE A 13 -25.24 8.45 -10.77
N PRO A 14 -26.35 8.64 -10.02
CA PRO A 14 -27.01 9.94 -9.90
C PRO A 14 -26.02 11.01 -9.44
N GLU A 15 -26.11 12.22 -9.97
CA GLU A 15 -25.11 13.26 -9.73
C GLU A 15 -24.99 13.64 -8.24
N GLU A 16 -26.10 13.54 -7.48
CA GLU A 16 -26.10 13.69 -6.02
C GLU A 16 -25.29 12.59 -5.30
N ALA A 17 -25.32 11.36 -5.81
CA ALA A 17 -24.52 10.25 -5.29
C ALA A 17 -23.04 10.43 -5.63
N LYS A 18 -22.71 10.92 -6.84
CA LYS A 18 -21.34 11.34 -7.21
C LYS A 18 -20.81 12.45 -6.30
N GLN A 19 -21.57 13.51 -6.09
CA GLN A 19 -21.17 14.61 -5.21
C GLN A 19 -21.03 14.17 -3.75
N SER A 20 -21.83 13.20 -3.30
CA SER A 20 -21.69 12.62 -1.96
C SER A 20 -20.43 11.76 -1.82
N LEU A 21 -20.08 11.01 -2.86
CA LEU A 21 -18.83 10.23 -2.94
C LEU A 21 -17.61 11.17 -2.96
N GLU A 22 -17.65 12.24 -3.75
CA GLU A 22 -16.57 13.24 -3.81
C GLU A 22 -16.38 13.97 -2.47
N ARG A 23 -17.46 14.26 -1.74
CA ARG A 23 -17.40 14.82 -0.38
C ARG A 23 -16.86 13.82 0.64
N GLU A 24 -17.16 12.53 0.51
CA GLU A 24 -16.56 11.47 1.34
C GLU A 24 -15.05 11.31 1.01
N ASP A 25 -14.66 11.42 -0.26
CA ASP A 25 -13.26 11.35 -0.71
C ASP A 25 -12.43 12.55 -0.23
N ALA A 26 -13.02 13.76 -0.22
CA ALA A 26 -12.37 14.95 0.34
C ALA A 26 -12.07 14.81 1.85
N LYS A 27 -12.97 14.19 2.63
CA LYS A 27 -12.73 13.87 4.06
C LYS A 27 -11.68 12.77 4.23
N ARG A 28 -11.62 11.81 3.29
CA ARG A 28 -10.59 10.77 3.22
C ARG A 28 -9.20 11.37 2.98
N SER A 29 -9.09 12.44 2.20
CA SER A 29 -7.81 13.09 1.86
C SER A 29 -7.07 13.64 3.08
N VAL A 30 -7.76 14.25 4.06
CA VAL A 30 -7.17 14.73 5.32
C VAL A 30 -6.55 13.56 6.12
N LEU A 31 -7.19 12.41 6.07
CA LEU A 31 -6.79 11.18 6.75
C LEU A 31 -5.62 10.47 6.03
N VAL A 32 -5.51 10.61 4.72
CA VAL A 32 -4.36 10.16 3.91
C VAL A 32 -3.14 11.07 4.12
N SER A 33 -3.36 12.38 4.23
CA SER A 33 -2.31 13.38 4.49
C SER A 33 -1.54 13.11 5.80
N LYS A 34 -2.24 12.69 6.87
CA LYS A 34 -1.61 12.29 8.15
C LYS A 34 -0.75 11.01 8.05
N MET A 35 -1.08 10.09 7.15
CA MET A 35 -0.29 8.88 6.97
C MET A 35 0.93 9.14 6.09
N GLY A 36 0.79 9.99 5.07
CA GLY A 36 1.92 10.53 4.34
C GLY A 36 2.94 11.15 5.30
N SER A 37 2.51 12.01 6.23
CA SER A 37 3.42 12.61 7.23
C SER A 37 4.18 11.59 8.08
N LEU A 38 3.56 10.44 8.43
CA LEU A 38 4.21 9.42 9.25
C LEU A 38 5.31 8.69 8.46
N ALA A 39 5.08 8.44 7.16
CA ALA A 39 6.10 7.89 6.28
C ALA A 39 7.31 8.84 6.12
N TYR A 40 7.07 10.16 6.03
CA TYR A 40 8.16 11.16 5.98
C TYR A 40 9.00 11.21 7.25
N LEU A 41 8.34 11.20 8.40
CA LEU A 41 9.04 11.21 9.67
C LEU A 41 9.90 9.94 9.83
N GLY A 42 9.37 8.79 9.42
CA GLY A 42 10.14 7.55 9.39
C GLY A 42 11.38 7.68 8.52
N MET A 43 11.25 8.24 7.32
CA MET A 43 12.36 8.40 6.39
C MET A 43 13.43 9.40 6.85
N LEU A 44 13.01 10.56 7.36
CA LEU A 44 13.93 11.53 7.98
C LEU A 44 14.66 10.92 9.18
N ALA A 45 14.01 10.04 9.94
CA ALA A 45 14.64 9.36 11.07
C ALA A 45 15.74 8.35 10.66
N HIS A 46 15.76 7.86 9.42
CA HIS A 46 16.85 6.99 8.94
C HIS A 46 18.14 7.78 8.66
N LEU A 47 18.06 9.05 8.25
CA LEU A 47 19.23 9.88 7.93
C LEU A 47 20.24 10.03 9.09
N PRO A 48 19.85 10.42 10.32
CA PRO A 48 20.82 10.55 11.41
C PRO A 48 21.47 9.22 11.78
N LEU A 49 20.74 8.10 11.71
CA LEU A 49 21.34 6.78 11.93
C LEU A 49 22.34 6.41 10.81
N LEU A 50 22.03 6.73 9.56
CA LEU A 50 22.94 6.52 8.44
C LEU A 50 24.23 7.34 8.59
N LEU A 51 24.10 8.61 8.98
CA LEU A 51 25.25 9.47 9.27
C LEU A 51 26.07 8.93 10.46
N TRP A 52 25.40 8.36 11.47
CA TRP A 52 26.07 7.76 12.63
C TRP A 52 26.82 6.47 12.30
N MET A 53 26.30 5.65 11.38
CA MET A 53 27.04 4.50 10.84
C MET A 53 28.33 4.91 10.14
N GLY A 54 28.36 6.11 9.56
CA GLY A 54 29.52 6.67 8.87
C GLY A 54 29.48 6.31 7.40
N VAL A 55 29.41 7.34 6.54
CA VAL A 55 29.23 7.19 5.10
C VAL A 55 30.60 7.01 4.45
N THR A 56 30.80 5.90 3.75
CA THR A 56 32.04 5.64 3.02
C THR A 56 31.99 6.26 1.62
N ASN A 57 30.81 6.25 0.99
CA ASN A 57 30.62 6.78 -0.37
C ASN A 57 29.45 7.77 -0.44
N TRP A 58 29.79 9.06 -0.43
CA TRP A 58 28.82 10.16 -0.48
C TRP A 58 28.05 10.22 -1.80
N THR A 59 28.63 9.78 -2.92
CA THR A 59 27.97 9.81 -4.22
C THR A 59 26.76 8.88 -4.25
N TRP A 60 26.92 7.65 -3.78
CA TRP A 60 25.81 6.69 -3.69
C TRP A 60 24.78 7.07 -2.63
N LEU A 61 25.22 7.69 -1.52
CA LEU A 61 24.31 8.25 -0.53
C LEU A 61 23.46 9.39 -1.11
N LEU A 62 24.06 10.31 -1.87
CA LEU A 62 23.35 11.44 -2.46
C LEU A 62 22.44 10.99 -3.61
N LEU A 63 22.86 10.04 -4.44
CA LEU A 63 22.01 9.47 -5.50
C LEU A 63 20.85 8.68 -4.90
N GLY A 64 21.13 7.71 -4.04
CA GLY A 64 20.10 6.87 -3.41
C GLY A 64 19.20 7.68 -2.49
N GLY A 65 19.78 8.47 -1.60
CA GLY A 65 19.08 9.37 -0.70
C GLY A 65 18.33 10.50 -1.41
N GLY A 66 18.84 10.99 -2.54
CA GLY A 66 18.18 11.99 -3.38
C GLY A 66 16.95 11.44 -4.07
N VAL A 67 17.03 10.25 -4.68
CA VAL A 67 15.85 9.61 -5.26
C VAL A 67 14.85 9.24 -4.18
N ALA A 68 15.34 8.77 -3.03
CA ALA A 68 14.51 8.52 -1.88
C ALA A 68 13.81 9.82 -1.44
N ALA A 69 14.53 10.93 -1.27
CA ALA A 69 13.94 12.22 -0.90
C ALA A 69 12.91 12.72 -1.91
N ILE A 70 13.15 12.54 -3.21
CA ILE A 70 12.19 12.88 -4.28
C ILE A 70 10.93 12.01 -4.17
N ALA A 71 11.08 10.69 -4.07
CA ALA A 71 9.97 9.77 -3.85
C ALA A 71 9.18 10.15 -2.60
N ALA A 72 9.91 10.59 -1.57
CA ALA A 72 9.34 11.09 -0.37
C ALA A 72 8.45 12.31 -0.68
N VAL A 73 9.02 13.40 -1.20
CA VAL A 73 8.28 14.63 -1.51
C VAL A 73 7.07 14.36 -2.43
N LEU A 74 7.22 13.51 -3.44
CA LEU A 74 6.15 13.15 -4.36
C LEU A 74 4.99 12.44 -3.66
N CYS A 75 5.27 11.48 -2.77
CA CYS A 75 4.22 10.87 -1.95
C CYS A 75 3.55 11.92 -1.02
N THR A 76 4.25 12.99 -0.57
CA THR A 76 3.68 13.98 0.37
C THR A 76 2.72 14.88 -0.37
N VAL A 77 3.18 15.37 -1.51
CA VAL A 77 2.42 16.26 -2.38
C VAL A 77 1.24 15.48 -2.97
N GLY A 78 1.47 14.27 -3.45
CA GLY A 78 0.45 13.36 -3.95
C GLY A 78 -0.61 13.00 -2.90
N GLY A 79 -0.21 12.74 -1.65
CA GLY A 79 -1.12 12.46 -0.55
C GLY A 79 -1.89 13.68 -0.01
N ARG A 80 -1.44 14.90 -0.36
CA ARG A 80 -2.15 16.15 -0.06
C ARG A 80 -3.10 16.58 -1.17
N LEU A 81 -2.91 16.08 -2.39
CA LEU A 81 -3.82 16.29 -3.51
C LEU A 81 -5.06 15.41 -3.29
N ALA A 82 -6.26 16.00 -3.30
CA ALA A 82 -7.51 15.27 -3.09
C ALA A 82 -7.75 14.19 -4.16
N THR A 83 -7.21 14.41 -5.36
CA THR A 83 -7.27 13.51 -6.52
C THR A 83 -5.95 13.57 -7.29
N PRO A 84 -4.90 12.81 -6.88
CA PRO A 84 -3.66 12.79 -7.62
C PRO A 84 -3.90 12.23 -9.02
N SER A 85 -3.37 12.90 -10.05
CA SER A 85 -3.50 12.43 -11.44
C SER A 85 -2.86 11.05 -11.60
N ARG A 86 -3.37 10.23 -12.54
CA ARG A 86 -2.82 8.88 -12.80
C ARG A 86 -1.31 8.94 -13.08
N VAL A 87 -0.83 9.95 -13.79
CA VAL A 87 0.59 10.15 -14.07
C VAL A 87 1.38 10.34 -12.78
N LEU A 88 0.91 11.21 -11.87
CA LEU A 88 1.58 11.44 -10.59
C LEU A 88 1.62 10.18 -9.71
N GLN A 89 0.54 9.37 -9.72
CA GLN A 89 0.52 8.08 -9.02
C GLN A 89 1.60 7.14 -9.57
N HIS A 90 1.74 7.01 -10.89
CA HIS A 90 2.78 6.17 -11.48
C HIS A 90 4.19 6.64 -11.09
N PHE A 91 4.45 7.96 -11.13
CA PHE A 91 5.73 8.52 -10.69
C PHE A 91 6.03 8.23 -9.22
N ILE A 92 5.02 8.34 -8.35
CA ILE A 92 5.13 8.00 -6.94
C ILE A 92 5.55 6.53 -6.74
N TRP A 93 4.90 5.61 -7.45
CA TRP A 93 5.21 4.18 -7.34
C TRP A 93 6.59 3.83 -7.87
N VAL A 94 6.95 4.33 -9.05
CA VAL A 94 8.25 4.09 -9.67
C VAL A 94 9.38 4.65 -8.80
N SER A 95 9.23 5.88 -8.31
CA SER A 95 10.22 6.49 -7.43
C SER A 95 10.35 5.74 -6.10
N GLY A 96 9.24 5.25 -5.52
CA GLY A 96 9.25 4.42 -4.32
C GLY A 96 9.98 3.09 -4.53
N ALA A 97 9.65 2.36 -5.61
CA ALA A 97 10.30 1.09 -5.95
C ALA A 97 11.82 1.28 -6.20
N PHE A 98 12.20 2.35 -6.88
CA PHE A 98 13.63 2.68 -7.08
C PHE A 98 14.33 2.98 -5.77
N SER A 99 13.69 3.72 -4.86
CA SER A 99 14.25 4.05 -3.54
C SER A 99 14.47 2.81 -2.68
N ILE A 100 13.52 1.88 -2.70
CA ILE A 100 13.63 0.56 -2.06
C ILE A 100 14.75 -0.26 -2.71
N GLY A 101 14.88 -0.20 -4.03
CA GLY A 101 16.00 -0.78 -4.76
C GLY A 101 17.34 -0.18 -4.34
N ALA A 102 17.43 1.12 -4.10
CA ALA A 102 18.67 1.76 -3.65
C ALA A 102 19.13 1.27 -2.25
N LEU A 103 18.19 0.93 -1.36
CA LEU A 103 18.51 0.30 -0.06
C LEU A 103 19.22 -1.05 -0.22
N SER A 104 19.03 -1.75 -1.34
CA SER A 104 19.76 -3.00 -1.62
C SER A 104 21.27 -2.80 -1.80
N LEU A 105 21.72 -1.58 -2.10
CA LEU A 105 23.16 -1.27 -2.19
C LEU A 105 23.84 -1.24 -0.81
N MET A 106 23.05 -1.04 0.25
CA MET A 106 23.58 -0.90 1.60
C MET A 106 23.79 -2.26 2.27
N PHE A 107 22.73 -3.05 2.36
CA PHE A 107 22.72 -4.34 3.08
C PHE A 107 22.47 -5.53 2.16
N GLY A 108 22.35 -5.30 0.86
CA GLY A 108 21.92 -6.29 -0.12
C GLY A 108 20.39 -6.36 -0.28
N PRO A 109 19.91 -7.00 -1.38
CA PRO A 109 18.50 -7.04 -1.76
C PRO A 109 17.62 -7.93 -0.87
N PHE A 110 18.18 -8.63 0.12
CA PHE A 110 17.45 -9.66 0.88
C PHE A 110 17.32 -9.34 2.37
N VAL A 111 17.99 -8.31 2.89
CA VAL A 111 17.96 -7.99 4.33
C VAL A 111 16.78 -7.09 4.68
N LEU A 112 16.74 -5.88 4.14
CA LEU A 112 15.72 -4.88 4.50
C LEU A 112 14.65 -4.70 3.40
N VAL A 113 15.04 -4.92 2.16
CA VAL A 113 14.24 -4.66 0.96
C VAL A 113 12.93 -5.47 0.95
N PRO A 114 12.89 -6.77 1.28
CA PRO A 114 11.63 -7.54 1.23
C PRO A 114 10.55 -6.96 2.15
N GLY A 115 10.91 -6.54 3.37
CA GLY A 115 9.97 -5.92 4.31
C GLY A 115 9.41 -4.60 3.77
N MET A 116 10.24 -3.79 3.10
CA MET A 116 9.80 -2.54 2.47
C MET A 116 8.88 -2.81 1.28
N VAL A 117 9.20 -3.81 0.46
CA VAL A 117 8.37 -4.24 -0.67
C VAL A 117 6.99 -4.69 -0.19
N ILE A 118 6.90 -5.44 0.91
CA ILE A 118 5.61 -5.86 1.47
C ILE A 118 4.75 -4.65 1.88
N ILE A 119 5.34 -3.67 2.57
CA ILE A 119 4.65 -2.44 2.98
C ILE A 119 4.17 -1.65 1.76
N GLN A 120 5.03 -1.56 0.73
CA GLN A 120 4.70 -0.96 -0.54
C GLN A 120 3.53 -1.69 -1.21
N VAL A 121 3.55 -3.02 -1.33
CA VAL A 121 2.46 -3.81 -1.95
C VAL A 121 1.15 -3.70 -1.17
N ILE A 122 1.16 -3.70 0.16
CA ILE A 122 -0.06 -3.49 0.98
C ILE A 122 -0.70 -2.14 0.65
N SER A 123 0.11 -1.13 0.33
CA SER A 123 -0.38 0.20 -0.03
C SER A 123 -1.14 0.21 -1.38
N LEU A 124 -0.90 -0.76 -2.27
CA LEU A 124 -1.65 -0.92 -3.54
C LEU A 124 -3.13 -1.22 -3.32
N ALA A 125 -3.47 -1.86 -2.20
CA ALA A 125 -4.84 -2.20 -1.87
C ALA A 125 -5.75 -0.96 -1.76
N PHE A 126 -5.17 0.22 -1.51
CA PHE A 126 -5.93 1.46 -1.29
C PHE A 126 -6.15 2.30 -2.55
N ILE A 127 -5.36 2.11 -3.62
CA ILE A 127 -5.25 3.11 -4.70
C ILE A 127 -5.55 2.53 -6.08
N SER A 128 -5.22 1.26 -6.34
CA SER A 128 -5.07 0.79 -7.73
C SER A 128 -6.21 -0.09 -8.24
N GLN A 129 -6.51 0.10 -9.53
CA GLN A 129 -7.38 -0.78 -10.32
C GLN A 129 -6.77 -2.18 -10.45
N PRO A 130 -7.56 -3.26 -10.64
CA PRO A 130 -7.07 -4.64 -10.63
C PRO A 130 -5.91 -4.89 -11.61
N ILE A 131 -5.90 -4.25 -12.79
CA ILE A 131 -4.82 -4.41 -13.77
C ILE A 131 -3.52 -3.71 -13.36
N GLU A 132 -3.63 -2.53 -12.75
CA GLU A 132 -2.48 -1.76 -12.24
C GLU A 132 -1.82 -2.47 -11.06
N ARG A 133 -2.59 -3.21 -10.25
CA ARG A 133 -2.04 -3.99 -9.12
C ARG A 133 -0.99 -5.01 -9.56
N ILE A 134 -1.22 -5.69 -10.68
CA ILE A 134 -0.26 -6.67 -11.21
C ILE A 134 1.00 -5.95 -11.68
N LEU A 135 0.85 -4.84 -12.41
CA LEU A 135 1.99 -4.05 -12.88
C LEU A 135 2.86 -3.56 -11.72
N TYR A 136 2.24 -2.99 -10.69
CA TYR A 136 2.97 -2.48 -9.52
C TYR A 136 3.54 -3.60 -8.66
N LEU A 137 2.89 -4.77 -8.58
CA LEU A 137 3.46 -5.95 -7.94
C LEU A 137 4.73 -6.40 -8.67
N CYS A 138 4.69 -6.50 -10.00
CA CYS A 138 5.85 -6.82 -10.82
C CYS A 138 6.98 -5.79 -10.62
N LEU A 139 6.64 -4.49 -10.58
CA LEU A 139 7.60 -3.41 -10.32
C LEU A 139 8.24 -3.53 -8.93
N SER A 140 7.43 -3.89 -7.92
CA SER A 140 7.91 -4.08 -6.54
C SER A 140 8.82 -5.30 -6.42
N CYS A 141 8.50 -6.40 -7.10
CA CYS A 141 9.40 -7.56 -7.24
C CYS A 141 10.69 -7.17 -7.98
N GLY A 142 10.58 -6.30 -9.00
CA GLY A 142 11.70 -5.72 -9.71
C GLY A 142 12.68 -5.00 -8.79
N ALA A 143 12.23 -4.37 -7.70
CA ALA A 143 13.11 -3.72 -6.73
C ALA A 143 14.07 -4.69 -6.01
N ILE A 144 13.78 -5.99 -6.00
CA ILE A 144 14.67 -7.04 -5.46
C ILE A 144 15.44 -7.71 -6.60
N ILE A 145 14.74 -8.09 -7.68
CA ILE A 145 15.32 -8.87 -8.79
C ILE A 145 16.33 -8.05 -9.58
N VAL A 146 16.05 -6.77 -9.85
CA VAL A 146 16.93 -5.91 -10.67
C VAL A 146 18.28 -5.69 -9.98
N PRO A 147 18.37 -5.28 -8.70
CA PRO A 147 19.67 -5.16 -8.05
C PRO A 147 20.42 -6.49 -7.93
N TRP A 148 19.70 -7.60 -7.70
CA TRP A 148 20.31 -8.93 -7.66
C TRP A 148 20.91 -9.33 -9.02
N LEU A 149 20.20 -9.10 -10.13
CA LEU A 149 20.73 -9.34 -11.47
C LEU A 149 21.93 -8.43 -11.78
N LEU A 150 21.86 -7.16 -11.41
CA LEU A 150 22.97 -6.21 -11.61
C LEU A 150 24.22 -6.61 -10.81
N GLN A 151 24.04 -7.18 -9.62
CA GLN A 151 25.13 -7.76 -8.83
C GLN A 151 25.68 -9.03 -9.47
N PHE A 152 24.80 -9.93 -9.93
CA PHE A 152 25.21 -11.17 -10.60
C PHE A 152 26.00 -10.92 -11.90
N LEU A 153 25.64 -9.86 -12.64
CA LEU A 153 26.36 -9.40 -13.83
C LEU A 153 27.65 -8.63 -13.51
N GLY A 154 27.94 -8.35 -12.24
CA GLY A 154 29.14 -7.63 -11.80
C GLY A 154 29.11 -6.12 -12.06
N TRP A 155 27.96 -5.52 -12.36
CA TRP A 155 27.83 -4.07 -12.59
C TRP A 155 27.83 -3.27 -11.28
N ILE A 156 27.44 -3.90 -10.18
CA ILE A 156 27.35 -3.30 -8.85
C ILE A 156 28.18 -4.16 -7.88
N PRO A 157 28.85 -3.54 -6.87
CA PRO A 157 29.59 -4.29 -5.87
C PRO A 157 28.73 -5.35 -5.18
N ALA A 158 29.26 -6.56 -5.04
CA ALA A 158 28.59 -7.65 -4.36
C ALA A 158 28.49 -7.34 -2.84
N PRO A 159 27.27 -7.26 -2.27
CA PRO A 159 27.09 -7.00 -0.84
C PRO A 159 27.25 -8.27 0.01
N TYR A 160 27.33 -9.45 -0.61
CA TYR A 160 27.44 -10.73 0.07
C TYR A 160 28.71 -11.44 -0.36
N ASP A 161 29.50 -11.83 0.62
CA ASP A 161 30.62 -12.74 0.47
C ASP A 161 30.30 -14.06 1.16
N PHE A 162 30.44 -15.15 0.41
CA PHE A 162 30.21 -16.51 0.87
C PHE A 162 31.57 -17.20 0.97
N SER A 163 32.24 -17.02 2.10
CA SER A 163 33.56 -17.57 2.38
C SER A 163 33.52 -18.39 3.68
N ASP A 164 34.22 -19.53 3.68
CA ASP A 164 34.41 -20.40 4.86
C ASP A 164 33.10 -20.85 5.56
N GLY A 165 32.04 -21.07 4.78
CA GLY A 165 30.72 -21.45 5.31
C GLY A 165 30.00 -20.30 6.05
N THR A 166 30.50 -19.07 5.97
CA THR A 166 29.90 -17.88 6.56
C THR A 166 29.30 -16.99 5.46
N LEU A 167 28.13 -16.41 5.74
CA LEU A 167 27.56 -15.33 4.95
C LEU A 167 28.00 -14.00 5.56
N ARG A 168 28.85 -13.26 4.86
CA ARG A 168 29.35 -11.95 5.30
C ARG A 168 28.70 -10.86 4.46
N ILE A 169 28.09 -9.89 5.14
CA ILE A 169 27.54 -8.70 4.48
C ILE A 169 28.64 -7.65 4.44
N ILE A 170 29.02 -7.20 3.24
CA ILE A 170 30.11 -6.26 3.03
C ILE A 170 29.59 -4.81 3.06
N PRO A 171 30.26 -3.90 3.79
CA PRO A 171 29.90 -2.49 3.82
C PRO A 171 30.25 -1.78 2.50
N ASN A 172 29.29 -1.68 1.58
CA ASN A 172 29.50 -0.98 0.30
C ASN A 172 29.28 0.53 0.37
N LEU A 173 28.43 1.00 1.31
CA LEU A 173 27.99 2.40 1.37
C LEU A 173 28.32 3.09 2.70
N THR A 174 28.45 2.30 3.77
CA THR A 174 28.60 2.78 5.15
C THR A 174 29.50 1.87 5.95
N HIS A 175 30.27 2.41 6.89
CA HIS A 175 31.04 1.60 7.83
C HIS A 175 30.07 0.82 8.73
N PHE A 176 30.08 -0.52 8.65
CA PHE A 176 29.28 -1.40 9.52
C PHE A 176 29.85 -1.45 10.95
N LYS A 177 29.84 -0.30 11.64
CA LYS A 177 30.17 -0.24 13.06
C LYS A 177 29.08 -0.99 13.84
N PRO A 178 29.42 -1.91 14.77
CA PRO A 178 28.45 -2.82 15.39
C PRO A 178 27.24 -2.09 16.01
N THR A 179 27.49 -1.09 16.85
CA THR A 179 26.43 -0.39 17.60
C THR A 179 25.43 0.36 16.70
N PRO A 180 25.86 1.27 15.80
CA PRO A 180 24.91 2.00 14.96
C PRO A 180 24.26 1.08 13.90
N THR A 181 24.94 0.03 13.43
CA THR A 181 24.34 -0.93 12.51
C THR A 181 23.23 -1.74 13.17
N LEU A 182 23.44 -2.25 14.38
CA LEU A 182 22.39 -2.96 15.12
C LEU A 182 21.22 -2.04 15.47
N ALA A 183 21.50 -0.79 15.87
CA ALA A 183 20.46 0.21 16.12
C ALA A 183 19.63 0.49 14.86
N PHE A 184 20.28 0.60 13.70
CA PHE A 184 19.61 0.82 12.41
C PHE A 184 18.75 -0.36 11.99
N LEU A 185 19.26 -1.58 12.09
CA LEU A 185 18.50 -2.79 11.79
C LEU A 185 17.29 -2.91 12.72
N LEU A 186 17.49 -2.73 14.04
CA LEU A 186 16.40 -2.79 15.01
C LEU A 186 15.33 -1.73 14.71
N PHE A 187 15.75 -0.48 14.51
CA PHE A 187 14.85 0.61 14.20
C PHE A 187 14.05 0.34 12.91
N THR A 188 14.74 -0.09 11.85
CA THR A 188 14.12 -0.36 10.56
C THR A 188 13.14 -1.52 10.65
N SER A 189 13.50 -2.62 11.30
CA SER A 189 12.61 -3.78 11.49
C SER A 189 11.38 -3.43 12.33
N VAL A 190 11.55 -2.70 13.44
CA VAL A 190 10.41 -2.25 14.26
C VAL A 190 9.53 -1.29 13.47
N ALA A 191 10.12 -0.34 12.74
CA ALA A 191 9.38 0.58 11.90
C ALA A 191 8.57 -0.16 10.82
N GLN A 192 9.15 -1.18 10.18
CA GLN A 192 8.46 -2.01 9.18
C GLN A 192 7.25 -2.73 9.78
N ILE A 193 7.42 -3.34 10.96
CA ILE A 193 6.33 -4.04 11.67
C ILE A 193 5.22 -3.05 12.03
N VAL A 194 5.57 -1.92 12.63
CA VAL A 194 4.60 -0.90 13.06
C VAL A 194 3.85 -0.33 11.86
N LEU A 195 4.56 0.07 10.80
CA LEU A 195 3.94 0.61 9.58
C LEU A 195 3.04 -0.42 8.89
N GLY A 196 3.51 -1.66 8.75
CA GLY A 196 2.71 -2.75 8.19
C GLY A 196 1.45 -3.03 9.00
N ALA A 197 1.57 -3.13 10.34
CA ALA A 197 0.44 -3.35 11.23
C ALA A 197 -0.58 -2.21 11.16
N LEU A 198 -0.13 -0.94 11.14
CA LEU A 198 -1.00 0.23 11.02
C LEU A 198 -1.75 0.25 9.68
N LEU A 199 -1.07 -0.10 8.58
CA LEU A 199 -1.70 -0.19 7.26
C LEU A 199 -2.76 -1.29 7.22
N VAL A 200 -2.44 -2.50 7.70
CA VAL A 200 -3.39 -3.61 7.75
C VAL A 200 -4.57 -3.31 8.67
N ALA A 201 -4.33 -2.75 9.85
CA ALA A 201 -5.39 -2.35 10.77
C ALA A 201 -6.34 -1.34 10.12
N ARG A 202 -5.82 -0.44 9.29
CA ARG A 202 -6.63 0.51 8.54
C ARG A 202 -7.46 -0.15 7.43
N VAL A 203 -6.89 -1.09 6.68
CA VAL A 203 -7.64 -1.89 5.70
C VAL A 203 -8.79 -2.60 6.39
N ARG A 204 -8.52 -3.28 7.51
CA ARG A 204 -9.52 -4.00 8.30
C ARG A 204 -10.63 -3.07 8.78
N ARG A 205 -10.29 -1.93 9.41
CA ARG A 205 -11.31 -0.95 9.84
C ARG A 205 -12.19 -0.46 8.69
N ALA A 206 -11.62 -0.22 7.51
CA ALA A 206 -12.39 0.21 6.35
C ALA A 206 -13.34 -0.90 5.85
N LEU A 207 -12.90 -2.15 5.90
CA LEU A 207 -13.71 -3.32 5.58
C LEU A 207 -14.84 -3.52 6.59
N ASP A 208 -14.54 -3.45 7.89
CA ASP A 208 -15.51 -3.60 8.98
C ASP A 208 -16.63 -2.55 8.86
N LEU A 209 -16.26 -1.29 8.62
CA LEU A 209 -17.23 -0.20 8.40
C LEU A 209 -18.09 -0.42 7.15
N ALA A 210 -17.51 -0.95 6.07
CA ALA A 210 -18.27 -1.27 4.86
C ALA A 210 -19.25 -2.43 5.10
N GLN A 211 -18.83 -3.47 5.82
CA GLN A 211 -19.68 -4.60 6.19
C GLN A 211 -20.84 -4.15 7.10
N GLN A 212 -20.56 -3.29 8.08
CA GLN A 212 -21.60 -2.71 8.94
C GLN A 212 -22.64 -1.92 8.13
N ARG A 213 -22.20 -1.07 7.19
CA ARG A 213 -23.11 -0.32 6.30
C ARG A 213 -24.01 -1.27 5.49
N ILE A 214 -23.50 -2.40 5.01
CA ILE A 214 -24.29 -3.41 4.28
C ILE A 214 -25.33 -4.06 5.20
N HIS A 215 -24.95 -4.46 6.41
CA HIS A 215 -25.85 -5.10 7.36
C HIS A 215 -26.99 -4.17 7.81
N VAL A 216 -26.68 -2.90 8.10
CA VAL A 216 -27.68 -1.90 8.48
C VAL A 216 -28.64 -1.62 7.31
N ARG A 217 -28.12 -1.50 6.08
CA ARG A 217 -28.98 -1.33 4.89
C ARG A 217 -29.90 -2.53 4.66
N ALA A 218 -29.40 -3.75 4.83
CA ALA A 218 -30.20 -4.97 4.73
C ALA A 218 -31.29 -5.04 5.83
N TRP A 219 -30.97 -4.63 7.05
CA TRP A 219 -31.92 -4.55 8.15
C TRP A 219 -33.04 -3.52 7.87
N HIS A 220 -32.70 -2.34 7.35
CA HIS A 220 -33.71 -1.35 6.94
C HIS A 220 -34.60 -1.87 5.81
N LEU A 221 -34.04 -2.52 4.79
CA LEU A 221 -34.83 -3.14 3.72
C LEU A 221 -35.79 -4.19 4.26
N LYS A 222 -35.35 -5.03 5.21
CA LYS A 222 -36.19 -6.03 5.85
C LYS A 222 -37.35 -5.40 6.65
N ASN A 223 -37.08 -4.33 7.41
CA ASN A 223 -38.11 -3.69 8.23
C ASN A 223 -39.04 -2.75 7.45
N LEU A 224 -38.64 -2.30 6.26
CA LEU A 224 -39.48 -1.50 5.37
C LEU A 224 -40.38 -2.35 4.47
N MET A 225 -40.17 -3.67 4.41
CA MET A 225 -41.11 -4.62 3.81
C MET A 225 -42.11 -5.04 4.90
N PRO A 226 -43.35 -4.54 4.87
CA PRO A 226 -44.38 -4.99 5.81
C PRO A 226 -44.59 -6.49 5.65
N GLU A 227 -44.81 -7.24 6.73
CA GLU A 227 -45.16 -8.68 6.66
C GLU A 227 -46.41 -8.92 5.78
N ASP A 228 -47.24 -7.90 5.61
CA ASP A 228 -48.42 -7.90 4.73
C ASP A 228 -48.08 -8.08 3.23
N ALA A 229 -46.84 -7.78 2.80
CA ALA A 229 -46.40 -8.03 1.42
C ALA A 229 -45.89 -9.47 1.20
N LEU A 230 -45.75 -10.26 2.26
CA LEU A 230 -45.36 -11.68 2.21
C LEU A 230 -46.56 -12.63 2.30
N VAL A 231 -47.79 -12.12 2.42
CA VAL A 231 -49.02 -12.93 2.46
C VAL A 231 -49.95 -12.55 1.30
N GLU A 232 -49.78 -13.25 0.18
CA GLU A 232 -50.82 -13.93 -0.60
C GLU A 232 -50.20 -14.39 -1.93
N VAL A 233 -49.62 -15.60 -1.93
CA VAL A 233 -49.75 -16.45 -3.11
C VAL A 233 -51.06 -17.20 -2.87
N PRO A 234 -52.16 -16.87 -3.56
CA PRO A 234 -53.39 -17.64 -3.41
C PRO A 234 -53.08 -19.06 -3.89
N GLU A 235 -53.27 -20.05 -3.01
CA GLU A 235 -53.47 -21.44 -3.43
C GLU A 235 -54.74 -21.50 -4.28
N SER A 236 -54.64 -21.15 -5.57
CA SER A 236 -55.73 -21.40 -6.52
C SER A 236 -55.74 -22.89 -6.87
N SER A 237 -56.53 -23.62 -6.07
CA SER A 237 -57.46 -24.64 -6.55
C SER A 237 -56.91 -25.61 -7.60
N THR A 238 -56.16 -26.61 -7.16
CA THR A 238 -56.08 -27.89 -7.89
C THR A 238 -57.38 -28.66 -7.62
N GLN A 239 -58.41 -28.33 -8.38
CA GLN A 239 -59.68 -29.07 -8.41
C GLN A 239 -59.47 -30.36 -9.22
N PRO A 240 -59.68 -31.57 -8.66
CA PRO A 240 -59.58 -32.80 -9.43
C PRO A 240 -60.87 -32.98 -10.24
N ALA A 241 -60.74 -33.00 -11.57
CA ALA A 241 -61.83 -33.42 -12.44
C ALA A 241 -62.07 -34.92 -12.24
N ALA A 242 -63.28 -35.24 -11.77
CA ALA A 242 -63.78 -36.59 -11.66
C ALA A 242 -63.94 -37.24 -13.05
N SER A 243 -63.57 -38.51 -13.10
CA SER A 243 -63.82 -39.52 -14.13
C SER A 243 -65.31 -39.86 -14.28
#